data_AF-A0A947BR38-F1
#
_entry.id   AF-A0A947BR38-F1
#
_cell.length_a   1.000
_cell.length_b   1.000
_cell.length_c   1.000
_cell.angle_alpha   90.00
_cell.angle_beta   90.00
_cell.angle_gamma   90.00
#
_symmetry.space_group_name_H-M   'P 1'
#
loop_
_entity.id
_entity.type
_entity.pdbx_description
1 polymer ?
#
loop_
_entity_poly.entity_id
_entity_poly.type
_entity_poly.pdbx_seq_one_letter_code
_entity_poly.pdbx_strand_id
1 'polypeptide(L)'
;TRLTLYVGKTGIDGDTFKNEYLMDKYGIQINKTSRNTVLFMTNIGTTRSSVAFLIEVLVKIATELDQQREDASRVERKLIEKRVKSMSEELPPLPDFSYFHAAFCPGSEQKVKTTDGDIRSAFFYAYDEENCEYITIDEKTIGAMMKSGRELVSASFVTPYPPGFPILVPGQVVSEEILAFMRALDVKEIHGYNPEIGLQMFTEDALKKLQA
;
A
#
# COMPACT_ATOMS: atom_id res chain seq x y z
N THR A 1 20.59 14.95 0.16
CA THR A 1 20.53 13.97 1.26
C THR A 1 19.10 13.54 1.50
N ARG A 2 18.88 12.31 1.98
CA ARG A 2 17.56 11.77 2.35
C ARG A 2 17.46 11.68 3.87
N LEU A 3 16.44 12.30 4.45
CA LEU A 3 16.21 12.36 5.90
C LEU A 3 14.83 11.76 6.19
N THR A 4 14.81 10.62 6.87
CA THR A 4 13.54 9.96 7.25
C THR A 4 13.23 10.30 8.69
N LEU A 5 12.11 10.99 8.91
CA LEU A 5 11.60 11.31 10.25
C LEU A 5 10.54 10.28 10.63
N TYR A 6 10.72 9.65 11.79
CA TYR A 6 9.72 8.78 12.39
C TYR A 6 8.72 9.60 13.19
N VAL A 7 7.43 9.53 12.81
CA VAL A 7 6.33 10.28 13.41
C VAL A 7 5.38 9.39 14.22
N GLY A 8 5.55 8.06 14.23
CA GLY A 8 4.60 7.14 14.89
C GLY A 8 4.30 7.44 16.36
N LYS A 9 5.23 8.07 17.10
CA LYS A 9 5.01 8.48 18.51
C LYS A 9 4.02 9.63 18.68
N THR A 10 3.66 10.34 17.62
CA THR A 10 2.72 11.48 17.70
C THR A 10 1.26 11.03 17.68
N GLY A 11 0.96 9.81 17.26
CA GLY A 11 -0.43 9.42 17.01
C GLY A 11 -0.98 9.88 15.65
N ILE A 12 -0.14 10.50 14.81
CA ILE A 12 -0.47 11.01 13.47
C ILE A 12 0.25 10.20 12.39
N ASP A 13 -0.48 9.76 11.37
CA ASP A 13 0.09 9.03 10.24
C ASP A 13 0.87 9.97 9.29
N GLY A 14 1.72 9.38 8.44
CA GLY A 14 2.58 10.16 7.56
C GLY A 14 1.83 11.00 6.52
N ASP A 15 0.65 10.58 6.05
CA ASP A 15 -0.13 11.34 5.07
C ASP A 15 -0.81 12.55 5.72
N THR A 16 -1.42 12.38 6.89
CA THR A 16 -1.94 13.51 7.67
C THR A 16 -0.81 14.46 8.10
N PHE A 17 0.35 13.95 8.54
CA PHE A 17 1.49 14.79 8.89
C PHE A 17 2.00 15.61 7.69
N LYS A 18 2.03 15.00 6.49
CA LYS A 18 2.37 15.70 5.23
C LYS A 18 1.40 16.85 4.95
N ASN A 19 0.12 16.53 4.87
CA ASN A 19 -0.88 17.46 4.33
C ASN A 19 -1.20 18.52 5.37
N GLU A 20 -1.69 18.10 6.55
CA GLU A 20 -2.27 19.00 7.54
C GLU A 20 -1.22 19.71 8.40
N TYR A 21 -0.09 19.07 8.70
CA TYR A 21 0.92 19.63 9.61
C TYR A 21 2.04 20.37 8.89
N LEU A 22 2.39 19.99 7.67
CA LEU A 22 3.51 20.59 6.92
C LEU A 22 3.06 21.44 5.74
N MET A 23 2.28 20.86 4.83
CA MET A 23 1.92 21.52 3.57
C MET A 23 0.91 22.65 3.78
N ASP A 24 -0.22 22.36 4.42
CA ASP A 24 -1.32 23.31 4.55
C ASP A 24 -0.98 24.48 5.48
N LYS A 25 -0.23 24.21 6.56
CA LYS A 25 0.16 25.22 7.57
C LYS A 25 1.39 26.01 7.21
N TYR A 26 2.41 25.38 6.61
CA TYR A 26 3.74 25.98 6.45
C TYR A 26 4.28 25.91 5.02
N GLY A 27 3.53 25.37 4.06
CA GLY A 27 3.97 25.23 2.67
C GLY A 27 5.15 24.27 2.48
N ILE A 28 5.42 23.38 3.45
CA ILE A 28 6.53 22.44 3.37
C ILE A 28 6.05 21.19 2.64
N GLN A 29 6.60 20.98 1.44
CA GLN A 29 6.34 19.76 0.69
C GLN A 29 7.34 18.66 1.06
N ILE A 30 6.84 17.44 1.14
CA ILE A 30 7.64 16.24 1.35
C ILE A 30 7.39 15.24 0.22
N ASN A 31 8.37 14.37 -0.01
CA ASN A 31 8.41 13.57 -1.22
C ASN A 31 7.69 12.23 -1.06
N LYS A 32 7.90 11.57 0.08
CA LYS A 32 7.36 10.23 0.35
C LYS A 32 6.92 10.14 1.80
N THR A 33 5.84 9.42 2.03
CA THR A 33 5.32 9.08 3.34
C THR A 33 5.24 7.57 3.48
N SER A 34 5.19 7.10 4.71
CA SER A 34 4.67 5.77 5.08
C SER A 34 3.58 5.96 6.14
N ARG A 35 3.08 4.86 6.71
CA ARG A 35 2.14 4.92 7.83
C ARG A 35 2.68 5.73 9.02
N ASN A 36 3.98 5.68 9.29
CA ASN A 36 4.58 6.26 10.50
C ASN A 36 5.89 7.01 10.26
N THR A 37 6.24 7.28 8.99
CA THR A 37 7.41 8.07 8.63
C THR A 37 7.12 9.08 7.54
N VAL A 38 7.91 10.15 7.50
CA VAL A 38 7.95 11.14 6.44
C VAL A 38 9.37 11.32 5.93
N LEU A 39 9.55 11.42 4.60
CA LEU A 39 10.84 11.55 3.94
C LEU A 39 11.06 12.97 3.42
N PHE A 40 12.01 13.66 4.02
CA PHE A 40 12.55 14.92 3.52
C PHE A 40 13.73 14.63 2.58
N MET A 41 13.73 15.24 1.41
CA MET A 41 14.87 15.20 0.49
C MET A 41 15.47 16.59 0.37
N THR A 42 16.69 16.75 0.87
CA THR A 42 17.48 17.95 0.62
C THR A 42 18.29 17.79 -0.65
N ASN A 43 18.37 18.83 -1.45
CA ASN A 43 19.12 18.87 -2.70
C ASN A 43 20.07 20.07 -2.71
N ILE A 44 20.79 20.27 -3.81
CA ILE A 44 21.74 21.38 -3.94
C ILE A 44 21.08 22.76 -3.82
N GLY A 45 19.76 22.85 -4.05
CA GLY A 45 18.96 24.05 -3.86
C GLY A 45 18.45 24.26 -2.43
N THR A 46 18.67 23.33 -1.50
CA THR A 46 18.25 23.50 -0.10
C THR A 46 19.18 24.45 0.64
N THR A 47 18.70 25.66 0.92
CA THR A 47 19.49 26.68 1.63
C THR A 47 19.56 26.40 3.15
N ARG A 48 20.54 27.00 3.83
CA ARG A 48 20.61 26.96 5.31
C ARG A 48 19.34 27.52 5.95
N SER A 49 18.76 28.57 5.37
CA SER A 49 17.51 29.17 5.84
C SER A 49 16.33 28.19 5.72
N SER A 50 16.26 27.40 4.65
CA SER A 50 15.24 26.35 4.48
C SER A 50 15.35 25.27 5.56
N VAL A 51 16.57 24.88 5.93
CA VAL A 51 16.80 23.91 7.01
C VAL A 51 16.42 24.50 8.36
N ALA A 52 16.81 25.75 8.64
CA ALA A 52 16.43 26.45 9.87
C ALA A 52 14.90 26.57 10.01
N PHE A 53 14.22 26.93 8.92
CA PHE A 53 12.76 26.99 8.87
C PHE A 53 12.11 25.64 9.15
N LEU A 54 12.62 24.55 8.55
CA LEU A 54 12.12 23.21 8.83
C LEU A 54 12.28 22.84 10.32
N ILE A 55 13.43 23.12 10.91
CA ILE A 55 13.68 22.84 12.34
C ILE A 55 12.72 23.65 13.21
N GLU A 56 12.54 24.95 12.93
CA GLU A 56 11.61 25.81 13.65
C GLU A 56 10.17 25.27 13.61
N VAL A 57 9.71 24.86 12.42
CA VAL A 57 8.39 24.28 12.22
C VAL A 57 8.23 22.97 12.99
N LEU A 58 9.22 22.07 12.92
CA LEU A 58 9.18 20.80 13.65
C LEU A 58 9.15 21.00 15.17
N VAL A 59 9.87 22.00 15.69
CA VAL A 59 9.81 22.37 17.12
C VAL A 59 8.43 22.91 17.49
N LYS A 60 7.83 23.79 16.66
CA LYS A 60 6.47 24.30 16.90
C LYS A 60 5.45 23.16 16.95
N ILE A 61 5.49 22.24 15.98
CA ILE A 61 4.62 21.06 15.95
C ILE A 61 4.80 20.21 17.20
N ALA A 62 6.04 19.93 17.62
CA ALA A 62 6.30 19.16 18.83
C ALA A 62 5.69 19.82 20.08
N THR A 63 5.90 21.12 20.25
CA THR A 63 5.34 21.90 21.38
C THR A 63 3.81 21.89 21.37
N GLU A 64 3.17 22.06 20.20
CA GLU A 64 1.71 22.00 20.06
C GLU A 64 1.16 20.62 20.45
N LEU A 65 1.82 19.54 20.03
CA LEU A 65 1.41 18.18 20.36
C LEU A 65 1.59 17.84 21.84
N ASP A 66 2.67 18.31 22.46
CA ASP A 66 2.89 18.15 23.90
C ASP A 66 1.81 18.88 24.70
N GLN A 67 1.50 20.12 24.35
CA GLN A 67 0.42 20.89 24.99
C GLN A 67 -0.94 20.20 24.85
N GLN A 68 -1.28 19.73 23.63
CA GLN A 68 -2.51 18.97 23.41
C GLN A 68 -2.58 17.72 24.28
N ARG A 69 -1.45 17.04 24.53
CA ARG A 69 -1.40 15.84 25.36
C ARG A 69 -1.54 16.15 26.85
N GLU A 70 -0.99 17.27 27.30
CA GLU A 70 -1.15 17.77 28.67
C GLU A 70 -2.60 18.14 28.96
N ASP A 71 -3.24 18.86 28.05
CA ASP A 71 -4.64 19.31 28.18
C ASP A 71 -5.67 18.20 27.93
N ALA A 72 -5.25 17.08 27.31
CA ALA A 72 -6.13 15.96 26.98
C ALA A 72 -6.78 15.34 28.23
N SER A 73 -8.09 15.13 28.14
CA SER A 73 -8.86 14.35 29.10
C SER A 73 -8.39 12.90 29.16
N ARG A 74 -8.82 12.16 30.21
CA ARG A 74 -8.51 10.72 30.33
C ARG A 74 -8.96 9.89 29.12
N VAL A 75 -10.06 10.28 28.48
CA VAL A 75 -10.59 9.57 27.30
C VAL A 75 -9.73 9.88 26.08
N GLU A 76 -9.40 11.15 25.84
CA GLU A 76 -8.56 11.57 24.73
C GLU A 76 -7.15 10.97 24.82
N ARG A 77 -6.55 10.93 26.02
CA ARG A 77 -5.25 10.27 26.24
C ARG A 77 -5.27 8.81 25.83
N LYS A 78 -6.31 8.06 26.19
CA LYS A 78 -6.48 6.66 25.75
C LYS A 78 -6.60 6.54 24.22
N LEU A 79 -7.29 7.47 23.57
CA LEU A 79 -7.40 7.48 22.09
C LEU A 79 -6.04 7.78 21.43
N ILE A 80 -5.27 8.71 21.98
CA ILE A 80 -3.90 9.02 21.52
C ILE A 80 -3.00 7.80 21.69
N GLU A 81 -2.99 7.18 22.88
CA GLU A 81 -2.20 5.98 23.17
C GLU A 81 -2.54 4.84 22.21
N LYS A 82 -3.83 4.62 21.93
CA LYS A 82 -4.28 3.62 20.96
C LYS A 82 -3.77 3.92 19.54
N ARG A 83 -3.81 5.18 19.10
CA ARG A 83 -3.28 5.59 17.79
C ARG A 83 -1.77 5.39 17.71
N VAL A 84 -1.02 5.79 18.74
CA VAL A 84 0.43 5.58 18.82
C VAL A 84 0.73 4.09 18.69
N LYS A 85 0.08 3.25 19.50
CA LYS A 85 0.27 1.79 19.48
C LYS A 85 -0.03 1.18 18.10
N SER A 86 -1.12 1.60 17.47
CA SER A 86 -1.51 1.16 16.13
C SER A 86 -0.44 1.45 15.06
N MET A 87 0.30 2.56 15.21
CA MET A 87 1.34 2.95 14.25
C MET A 87 2.75 2.49 14.63
N SER A 88 3.01 2.16 15.90
CA SER A 88 4.34 1.79 16.37
C SER A 88 4.51 0.29 16.61
N GLU A 89 3.45 -0.42 16.99
CA GLU A 89 3.50 -1.81 17.46
C GLU A 89 2.56 -2.73 16.68
N GLU A 90 1.31 -2.31 16.44
CA GLU A 90 0.27 -3.12 15.78
C GLU A 90 0.23 -2.85 14.26
N LEU A 91 1.36 -3.13 13.61
CA LEU A 91 1.47 -3.00 12.15
C LEU A 91 0.84 -4.21 11.45
N PRO A 92 0.07 -4.01 10.35
CA PRO A 92 -0.42 -5.13 9.57
C PRO A 92 0.78 -5.91 9.00
N PRO A 93 0.77 -7.25 9.05
CA PRO A 93 1.83 -8.05 8.48
C PRO A 93 1.89 -7.81 6.96
N LEU A 94 3.09 -7.63 6.43
CA LEU A 94 3.28 -7.57 4.98
C LEU A 94 2.95 -8.95 4.40
N PRO A 95 2.15 -9.03 3.34
CA PRO A 95 1.84 -10.31 2.72
C PRO A 95 3.08 -10.81 1.98
N ASP A 96 3.31 -12.12 2.05
CA ASP A 96 4.33 -12.74 1.22
C ASP A 96 3.87 -12.81 -0.24
N PHE A 97 4.85 -12.85 -1.15
CA PHE A 97 4.56 -13.15 -2.56
C PHE A 97 4.02 -14.57 -2.64
N SER A 98 2.86 -14.73 -3.26
CA SER A 98 2.21 -16.01 -3.46
C SER A 98 2.97 -16.85 -4.50
N TYR A 99 2.54 -16.80 -5.76
CA TYR A 99 3.18 -17.43 -6.90
C TYR A 99 2.53 -16.93 -8.20
N PHE A 100 3.17 -17.21 -9.32
CA PHE A 100 2.61 -16.95 -10.64
C PHE A 100 1.75 -18.13 -11.10
N HIS A 101 0.59 -17.81 -11.69
CA HIS A 101 -0.28 -18.82 -12.29
C HIS A 101 0.45 -19.54 -13.44
N ALA A 102 0.22 -20.84 -13.62
CA ALA A 102 0.95 -21.66 -14.59
C ALA A 102 0.89 -21.12 -16.03
N ALA A 103 -0.22 -20.49 -16.42
CA ALA A 103 -0.39 -19.81 -17.72
C ALA A 103 0.64 -18.71 -17.99
N PHE A 104 1.24 -18.14 -16.94
CA PHE A 104 2.24 -17.08 -17.02
C PHE A 104 3.59 -17.52 -16.45
N CYS A 105 3.85 -18.83 -16.39
CA CYS A 105 5.13 -19.40 -15.96
C CYS A 105 5.84 -20.05 -17.16
N PRO A 106 6.80 -19.36 -17.80
CA PRO A 106 7.55 -19.92 -18.93
C PRO A 106 8.33 -21.18 -18.59
N GLY A 107 8.68 -21.36 -17.31
CA GLY A 107 9.45 -22.49 -16.80
C GLY A 107 8.65 -23.78 -16.59
N SER A 108 7.32 -23.77 -16.76
CA SER A 108 6.48 -24.97 -16.56
C SER A 108 6.78 -26.09 -17.56
N GLU A 109 7.21 -25.74 -18.77
CA GLU A 109 7.60 -26.67 -19.84
C GLU A 109 9.12 -26.84 -20.00
N GLN A 110 9.93 -26.10 -19.25
CA GLN A 110 11.39 -26.13 -19.37
C GLN A 110 12.02 -27.30 -18.60
N LYS A 111 13.18 -27.79 -19.07
CA LYS A 111 13.94 -28.85 -18.39
C LYS A 111 14.38 -28.45 -16.97
N VAL A 112 14.56 -27.16 -16.72
CA VAL A 112 14.78 -26.60 -15.37
C VAL A 112 13.51 -25.83 -15.01
N LYS A 113 12.75 -26.36 -14.05
CA LYS A 113 11.56 -25.68 -13.55
C LYS A 113 11.98 -24.43 -12.79
N THR A 114 11.53 -23.26 -13.23
CA THR A 114 11.67 -22.00 -12.49
C THR A 114 10.30 -21.54 -12.02
N THR A 115 10.29 -20.80 -10.91
CA THR A 115 9.09 -20.14 -10.37
C THR A 115 8.91 -18.73 -10.93
N ASP A 116 9.70 -18.37 -11.95
CA ASP A 116 9.69 -17.04 -12.55
C ASP A 116 8.43 -16.86 -13.39
N GLY A 117 7.75 -15.74 -13.18
CA GLY A 117 6.58 -15.36 -13.97
C GLY A 117 6.92 -14.41 -15.11
N ASP A 118 6.16 -14.52 -16.19
CA ASP A 118 6.15 -13.56 -17.28
C ASP A 118 5.08 -12.48 -17.05
N ILE A 119 5.45 -11.52 -16.20
CA ILE A 119 4.61 -10.34 -15.89
C ILE A 119 4.26 -9.56 -17.17
N ARG A 120 5.16 -9.54 -18.16
CA ARG A 120 4.98 -8.77 -19.39
C ARG A 120 3.84 -9.36 -20.21
N SER A 121 3.86 -10.67 -20.43
CA SER A 121 2.81 -11.35 -21.18
C SER A 121 1.47 -11.23 -20.48
N ALA A 122 1.41 -11.40 -19.15
CA ALA A 122 0.20 -11.16 -18.38
C ALA A 122 -0.31 -9.72 -18.55
N PHE A 123 0.56 -8.72 -18.37
CA PHE A 123 0.19 -7.30 -18.49
C PHE A 123 -0.42 -6.95 -19.86
N PHE A 124 0.16 -7.44 -20.95
CA PHE A 124 -0.39 -7.19 -22.29
C PHE A 124 -1.63 -8.03 -22.60
N TYR A 125 -1.77 -9.22 -22.02
CA TYR A 125 -2.95 -10.04 -22.21
C TYR A 125 -4.21 -9.41 -21.58
N ALA A 126 -4.02 -8.64 -20.51
CA ALA A 126 -5.06 -7.86 -19.85
C ALA A 126 -5.53 -6.62 -20.66
N TYR A 127 -4.91 -6.30 -21.80
CA TYR A 127 -5.36 -5.19 -22.66
C TYR A 127 -6.68 -5.48 -23.36
N ASP A 128 -6.98 -6.76 -23.57
CA ASP A 128 -8.28 -7.20 -24.05
C ASP A 128 -9.22 -7.34 -22.84
N GLU A 129 -10.21 -6.45 -22.78
CA GLU A 129 -11.16 -6.38 -21.67
C GLU A 129 -11.98 -7.68 -21.53
N GLU A 130 -12.18 -8.44 -22.61
CA GLU A 130 -12.89 -9.73 -22.56
C GLU A 130 -12.12 -10.80 -21.77
N ASN A 131 -10.81 -10.63 -21.60
CA ASN A 131 -9.99 -11.52 -20.78
C ASN A 131 -10.06 -11.20 -19.28
N CYS A 132 -10.69 -10.08 -18.91
CA CYS A 132 -10.71 -9.57 -17.55
C CYS A 132 -12.12 -9.55 -16.94
N GLU A 133 -12.18 -9.69 -15.63
CA GLU A 133 -13.36 -9.40 -14.82
C GLU A 133 -12.97 -8.61 -13.57
N TYR A 134 -13.97 -7.98 -12.93
CA TYR A 134 -13.76 -7.23 -11.70
C TYR A 134 -14.44 -7.95 -10.54
N ILE A 135 -13.68 -8.16 -9.46
CA ILE A 135 -14.11 -8.97 -8.32
C ILE A 135 -13.89 -8.19 -7.02
N THR A 136 -14.97 -7.94 -6.28
CA THR A 136 -14.92 -7.25 -4.98
C THR A 136 -14.24 -8.11 -3.91
N ILE A 137 -13.42 -7.48 -3.07
CA ILE A 137 -12.53 -8.18 -2.11
C ILE A 137 -13.24 -8.70 -0.85
N ASP A 138 -14.57 -8.73 -0.83
CA ASP A 138 -15.35 -9.16 0.32
C ASP A 138 -15.49 -10.69 0.41
N GLU A 139 -15.82 -11.20 1.60
CA GLU A 139 -15.93 -12.65 1.85
C GLU A 139 -17.01 -13.35 1.01
N LYS A 140 -18.05 -12.64 0.57
CA LYS A 140 -19.15 -13.25 -0.18
C LYS A 140 -18.80 -13.39 -1.66
N THR A 141 -17.89 -12.57 -2.17
CA THR A 141 -17.48 -12.55 -3.56
C THR A 141 -16.14 -13.28 -3.73
N ILE A 142 -15.01 -12.59 -3.57
CA ILE A 142 -13.69 -13.18 -3.78
C ILE A 142 -13.45 -14.38 -2.84
N GLY A 143 -13.89 -14.27 -1.57
CA GLY A 143 -13.69 -15.32 -0.57
C GLY A 143 -14.48 -16.59 -0.89
N ALA A 144 -15.67 -16.47 -1.49
CA ALA A 144 -16.45 -17.63 -1.92
C ALA A 144 -15.80 -18.34 -3.11
N MET A 145 -15.25 -17.59 -4.07
CA MET A 145 -14.53 -18.14 -5.23
C MET A 145 -13.24 -18.87 -4.81
N MET A 146 -12.47 -18.29 -3.89
CA MET A 146 -11.29 -18.97 -3.34
C MET A 146 -11.66 -20.26 -2.62
N LYS A 147 -12.75 -20.25 -1.82
CA LYS A 147 -13.26 -21.44 -1.13
C LYS A 147 -13.76 -22.53 -2.07
N SER A 148 -14.24 -22.18 -3.26
CA SER A 148 -14.61 -23.17 -4.30
C SER A 148 -13.40 -23.73 -5.05
N GLY A 149 -12.18 -23.27 -4.74
CA GLY A 149 -10.94 -23.72 -5.38
C GLY A 149 -10.59 -22.98 -6.67
N ARG A 150 -11.23 -21.83 -6.95
CA ARG A 150 -10.88 -21.01 -8.12
C ARG A 150 -9.57 -20.26 -7.84
N GLU A 151 -8.57 -20.46 -8.68
CA GLU A 151 -7.37 -19.61 -8.69
C GLU A 151 -7.72 -18.25 -9.29
N LEU A 152 -7.54 -17.19 -8.50
CA LEU A 152 -7.80 -15.82 -8.92
C LEU A 152 -6.48 -15.15 -9.28
N VAL A 153 -6.35 -14.70 -10.51
CA VAL A 153 -5.08 -14.22 -11.05
C VAL A 153 -5.20 -12.73 -11.34
N SER A 154 -4.34 -11.92 -10.72
CA SER A 154 -4.34 -10.47 -10.93
C SER A 154 -4.03 -10.15 -12.40
N ALA A 155 -4.84 -9.28 -13.00
CA ALA A 155 -4.62 -8.79 -14.36
C ALA A 155 -3.87 -7.45 -14.39
N SER A 156 -3.74 -6.78 -13.23
CA SER A 156 -3.10 -5.47 -13.11
C SER A 156 -2.11 -5.41 -11.94
N PHE A 157 -1.38 -4.30 -11.85
CA PHE A 157 -0.61 -3.97 -10.66
C PHE A 157 -1.54 -3.38 -9.60
N VAL A 158 -1.46 -3.90 -8.38
CA VAL A 158 -2.18 -3.33 -7.22
C VAL A 158 -1.15 -2.72 -6.28
N THR A 159 -1.18 -1.41 -6.13
CA THR A 159 -0.14 -0.64 -5.44
C THR A 159 -0.76 0.36 -4.46
N PRO A 160 -0.82 0.02 -3.16
CA PRO A 160 -1.24 0.94 -2.11
C PRO A 160 -0.26 2.10 -1.93
N TYR A 161 -0.77 3.31 -1.80
CA TYR A 161 0.02 4.50 -1.51
C TYR A 161 -0.47 5.22 -0.23
N PRO A 162 0.43 5.52 0.72
CA PRO A 162 1.79 5.01 0.86
C PRO A 162 1.84 3.53 1.33
N PRO A 163 2.95 2.78 1.15
CA PRO A 163 4.28 3.22 0.72
C PRO A 163 4.58 3.07 -0.78
N GLY A 164 3.64 2.63 -1.62
CA GLY A 164 3.79 2.66 -3.08
C GLY A 164 4.67 1.55 -3.67
N PHE A 165 4.62 0.34 -3.11
CA PHE A 165 5.14 -0.86 -3.76
C PHE A 165 3.97 -1.79 -4.14
N PRO A 166 4.10 -2.57 -5.23
CA PRO A 166 3.05 -3.46 -5.66
C PRO A 166 2.89 -4.64 -4.70
N ILE A 167 1.66 -4.91 -4.26
CA ILE A 167 1.30 -6.10 -3.48
C ILE A 167 0.72 -7.22 -4.35
N LEU A 168 0.24 -6.85 -5.55
CA LEU A 168 -0.09 -7.78 -6.63
C LEU A 168 0.54 -7.28 -7.92
N VAL A 169 1.00 -8.23 -8.73
CA VAL A 169 1.49 -7.99 -10.09
C VAL A 169 0.67 -8.81 -11.08
N PRO A 170 0.61 -8.41 -12.37
CA PRO A 170 -0.05 -9.20 -13.41
C PRO A 170 0.47 -10.65 -13.46
N GLY A 171 -0.45 -11.61 -13.51
CA GLY A 171 -0.16 -13.04 -13.54
C GLY A 171 0.05 -13.70 -12.18
N GLN A 172 0.07 -12.92 -11.09
CA GLN A 172 0.18 -13.44 -9.72
C GLN A 172 -1.17 -13.96 -9.23
N VAL A 173 -1.17 -15.11 -8.56
CA VAL A 173 -2.37 -15.65 -7.88
C VAL A 173 -2.62 -14.90 -6.57
N VAL A 174 -3.85 -14.46 -6.32
CA VAL A 174 -4.23 -13.76 -5.09
C VAL A 174 -4.27 -14.75 -3.92
N SER A 175 -3.65 -14.39 -2.78
CA SER A 175 -3.70 -15.16 -1.55
C SER A 175 -4.58 -14.49 -0.48
N GLU A 176 -5.02 -15.28 0.50
CA GLU A 176 -5.80 -14.77 1.64
C GLU A 176 -5.01 -13.74 2.46
N GLU A 177 -3.68 -13.90 2.56
CA GLU A 177 -2.81 -12.94 3.25
C GLU A 177 -2.80 -11.58 2.56
N ILE A 178 -2.77 -11.56 1.22
CA ILE A 178 -2.84 -10.33 0.43
C ILE A 178 -4.20 -9.66 0.66
N LEU A 179 -5.31 -10.41 0.64
CA LEU A 179 -6.63 -9.86 0.90
C LEU A 179 -6.78 -9.34 2.33
N ALA A 180 -6.25 -10.06 3.32
CA ALA A 180 -6.21 -9.63 4.71
C ALA A 180 -5.42 -8.32 4.87
N PHE A 181 -4.26 -8.23 4.21
CA PHE A 181 -3.47 -7.00 4.19
C PHE A 181 -4.25 -5.84 3.54
N MET A 182 -4.87 -6.06 2.38
CA MET A 182 -5.67 -5.05 1.69
C MET A 182 -6.85 -4.55 2.54
N ARG A 183 -7.54 -5.42 3.26
CA ARG A 183 -8.64 -5.06 4.16
C ARG A 183 -8.17 -4.33 5.42
N ALA A 184 -6.94 -4.56 5.85
CA ALA A 184 -6.32 -3.92 7.02
C ALA A 184 -5.61 -2.59 6.69
N LEU A 185 -5.40 -2.29 5.41
CA LEU A 185 -4.75 -1.05 4.98
C LEU A 185 -5.64 0.16 5.27
N ASP A 186 -5.14 1.04 6.14
CA ASP A 186 -5.71 2.34 6.43
C ASP A 186 -5.19 3.40 5.44
N VAL A 187 -5.26 3.10 4.14
CA VAL A 187 -4.81 3.99 3.05
C VAL A 187 -5.97 4.31 2.12
N LYS A 188 -6.05 5.57 1.70
CA LYS A 188 -7.13 6.05 0.84
C LYS A 188 -6.87 5.78 -0.63
N GLU A 189 -5.60 5.63 -1.02
CA GLU A 189 -5.17 5.50 -2.41
C GLU A 189 -4.58 4.11 -2.66
N ILE A 190 -5.26 3.31 -3.47
CA ILE A 190 -4.76 2.01 -3.94
C ILE A 190 -4.91 1.98 -5.45
N HIS A 191 -3.81 2.11 -6.18
CA HIS A 191 -3.82 1.98 -7.63
C HIS A 191 -4.11 0.53 -8.01
N GLY A 192 -4.92 0.31 -9.04
CA GLY A 192 -5.33 -1.03 -9.48
C GLY A 192 -6.49 -1.64 -8.68
N TYR A 193 -7.08 -0.88 -7.76
CA TYR A 193 -8.26 -1.29 -6.99
C TYR A 193 -9.33 -0.20 -7.02
N ASN A 194 -10.58 -0.61 -7.24
CA ASN A 194 -11.75 0.27 -7.11
C ASN A 194 -12.72 -0.36 -6.09
N PRO A 195 -13.15 0.35 -5.03
CA PRO A 195 -14.06 -0.21 -4.02
C PRO A 195 -15.43 -0.68 -4.54
N GLU A 196 -15.94 -0.10 -5.63
CA GLU A 196 -17.27 -0.40 -6.16
C GLU A 196 -17.28 -1.65 -7.03
N ILE A 197 -16.23 -1.87 -7.83
CA ILE A 197 -16.15 -2.98 -8.79
C ILE A 197 -15.13 -4.05 -8.36
N GLY A 198 -14.13 -3.68 -7.55
CA GLY A 198 -13.12 -4.57 -7.00
C GLY A 198 -11.79 -4.56 -7.74
N LEU A 199 -11.13 -5.71 -7.73
CA LEU A 199 -9.84 -5.94 -8.39
C LEU A 199 -10.03 -6.48 -9.80
N GLN A 200 -9.17 -6.05 -10.73
CA GLN A 200 -9.14 -6.60 -12.08
C GLN A 200 -8.41 -7.95 -12.08
N MET A 201 -9.11 -9.01 -12.49
CA MET A 201 -8.65 -10.39 -12.48
C MET A 201 -8.84 -11.02 -13.86
N PHE A 202 -8.06 -12.04 -14.21
CA PHE A 202 -8.32 -12.81 -15.42
C PHE A 202 -9.53 -13.72 -15.27
N THR A 203 -10.31 -13.84 -16.35
CA THR A 203 -11.42 -14.82 -16.42
C THR A 203 -10.87 -16.24 -16.51
N GLU A 204 -11.64 -17.22 -16.03
CA GLU A 204 -11.24 -18.63 -16.14
C GLU A 204 -11.05 -19.07 -17.60
N ASP A 205 -11.90 -18.57 -18.50
CA ASP A 205 -11.82 -18.90 -19.92
C ASP A 205 -10.56 -18.33 -20.58
N ALA A 206 -10.14 -17.13 -20.18
CA ALA A 206 -8.89 -16.53 -20.65
C ALA A 206 -7.67 -17.34 -20.18
N LEU A 207 -7.65 -17.77 -18.92
CA LEU A 207 -6.58 -18.61 -18.39
C LEU A 207 -6.53 -19.99 -19.07
N LYS A 208 -7.68 -20.61 -19.33
CA LYS A 208 -7.77 -21.90 -20.06
C LYS A 208 -7.24 -21.78 -21.49
N LYS A 209 -7.54 -20.68 -22.20
CA LYS A 209 -7.02 -20.45 -23.56
C LYS A 209 -5.50 -20.40 -23.63
N LEU A 210 -4.84 -19.92 -22.57
CA LEU A 210 -3.37 -19.86 -22.49
C LEU A 210 -2.71 -21.19 -22.10
N GLN A 211 -3.48 -22.14 -21.57
CA GLN A 211 -3.00 -23.46 -21.16
C GLN A 211 -3.35 -24.59 -22.14
N ALA A 212 -4.12 -24.27 -23.19
CA ALA A 212 -4.52 -25.18 -24.26
C ALA A 212 -3.47 -25.25 -25.37
#